data_AF-A0A6B3GYB7-F1
#
_entry.id   AF-A0A6B3GYB7-F1
#
_cell.length_a   1.000
_cell.length_b   1.000
_cell.length_c   1.000
_cell.angle_alpha   90.00
_cell.angle_beta   90.00
_cell.angle_gamma   90.00
#
_symmetry.space_group_name_H-M   'P 1'
#
loop_
_entity.id
_entity.type
_entity.pdbx_description
1 polymer ?
#
loop_
_entity_poly.entity_id
_entity_poly.type
_entity_poly.pdbx_seq_one_letter_code
_entity_poly.pdbx_strand_id
1 'polypeptide(L)'
;RGVSSVFLVTNSPTEPDDERVAGAAAAAGVRHLVKLSMMAVEEPGADDFITRRQRQNEEAIRESGVPWTFVRPRTFMSNTLSWAPGIRSAGVVRALYGDAPVACVDPRDVAAVAVAVLTGAGHEGRAYAVSGPEAITARE
;
A
#
# COMPACT_ATOMS: atom_id res chain seq x y z
N ARG A 1 -21.10 4.81 -12.97
CA ARG A 1 -20.95 5.67 -14.17
C ARG A 1 -20.64 7.09 -13.71
N GLY A 2 -19.89 7.88 -14.49
CA GLY A 2 -19.50 9.25 -14.12
C GLY A 2 -18.21 9.39 -13.29
N VAL A 3 -17.53 8.28 -13.01
CA VAL A 3 -16.27 8.26 -12.26
C VAL A 3 -15.11 8.46 -13.24
N SER A 4 -14.27 9.47 -13.02
CA SER A 4 -13.07 9.72 -13.83
C SER A 4 -11.83 9.00 -13.30
N SER A 5 -11.72 8.84 -11.98
CA SER A 5 -10.56 8.27 -11.32
C SER A 5 -11.02 7.40 -10.14
N VAL A 6 -10.28 6.33 -9.84
CA VAL A 6 -10.58 5.39 -8.75
C VAL A 6 -9.38 5.31 -7.81
N PHE A 7 -9.61 5.43 -6.50
CA PHE A 7 -8.64 5.02 -5.49
C PHE A 7 -9.03 3.64 -4.95
N LEU A 8 -8.13 2.67 -5.09
CA LEU A 8 -8.36 1.26 -4.76
C LEU A 8 -7.51 0.83 -3.57
N VAL A 9 -8.19 0.40 -2.51
CA VAL A 9 -7.61 -0.27 -1.34
C VAL A 9 -8.06 -1.72 -1.38
N THR A 10 -7.13 -2.67 -1.19
CA THR A 10 -7.52 -4.09 -1.11
C THR A 10 -8.40 -4.31 0.10
N ASN A 11 -9.63 -4.76 -0.13
CA ASN A 11 -10.58 -5.07 0.92
C ASN A 11 -10.27 -6.44 1.57
N SER A 12 -9.97 -7.44 0.75
CA SER A 12 -9.60 -8.79 1.19
C SER A 12 -8.45 -9.33 0.37
N PRO A 13 -7.40 -9.91 0.99
CA PRO A 13 -6.30 -10.53 0.25
C PRO A 13 -6.68 -11.92 -0.33
N THR A 14 -7.83 -12.48 0.01
CA THR A 14 -8.26 -13.79 -0.50
C THR A 14 -9.22 -13.66 -1.69
N GLU A 15 -9.91 -12.53 -1.81
CA GLU A 15 -10.88 -12.29 -2.88
C GLU A 15 -10.25 -11.55 -4.06
N PRO A 16 -10.62 -11.84 -5.32
CA PRO A 16 -10.10 -11.14 -6.49
C PRO A 16 -10.79 -9.78 -6.69
N ASP A 17 -11.03 -9.04 -5.60
CA ASP A 17 -11.77 -7.77 -5.65
C ASP A 17 -11.03 -6.71 -6.45
N ASP A 18 -9.70 -6.62 -6.30
CA ASP A 18 -8.88 -5.67 -7.05
C ASP A 18 -8.99 -5.91 -8.57
N GLU A 19 -8.97 -7.17 -9.03
CA GLU A 19 -9.16 -7.55 -10.43
C GLU A 19 -10.56 -7.17 -10.92
N ARG A 20 -11.61 -7.51 -10.14
CA ARG A 20 -13.00 -7.15 -10.47
C ARG A 20 -13.17 -5.64 -10.60
N VAL A 21 -12.56 -4.86 -9.71
CA VAL A 21 -12.59 -3.39 -9.76
C VAL A 21 -11.83 -2.88 -10.97
N ALA A 22 -10.66 -3.43 -11.30
CA ALA A 22 -9.90 -3.05 -12.49
C ALA A 22 -10.70 -3.28 -13.78
N GLY A 23 -11.35 -4.45 -13.91
CA GLY A 23 -12.23 -4.75 -15.03
C GLY A 23 -13.45 -3.83 -15.11
N ALA A 24 -14.08 -3.53 -13.97
CA ALA A 24 -15.20 -2.58 -13.91
C ALA A 24 -14.77 -1.15 -14.27
N ALA A 25 -13.58 -0.73 -13.85
CA ALA A 25 -13.01 0.58 -14.16
C ALA A 25 -12.74 0.72 -15.68
N ALA A 26 -12.18 -0.32 -16.30
CA ALA A 26 -11.98 -0.39 -17.74
C ALA A 26 -13.32 -0.29 -18.50
N ALA A 27 -14.30 -1.12 -18.13
CA ALA A 27 -15.63 -1.12 -18.76
C ALA A 27 -16.38 0.22 -18.58
N ALA A 28 -16.09 0.96 -17.51
CA ALA A 28 -16.69 2.26 -17.23
C ALA A 28 -15.95 3.45 -17.88
N GLY A 29 -14.81 3.22 -18.54
CA GLY A 29 -14.00 4.29 -19.13
C GLY A 29 -13.31 5.18 -18.10
N VAL A 30 -12.96 4.62 -16.93
CA VAL A 30 -12.13 5.33 -15.93
C VAL A 30 -10.80 5.73 -16.57
N ARG A 31 -10.36 6.95 -16.32
CA ARG A 31 -9.14 7.51 -16.91
C ARG A 31 -7.90 7.28 -16.03
N HIS A 32 -8.09 6.99 -14.75
CA HIS A 32 -6.97 6.78 -13.83
C HIS A 32 -7.34 5.87 -12.64
N LEU A 33 -6.52 4.86 -12.36
CA LEU A 33 -6.66 3.96 -11.21
C LEU A 33 -5.43 4.09 -10.30
N VAL A 34 -5.64 4.62 -9.10
CA VAL A 34 -4.62 4.74 -8.06
C VAL A 34 -4.78 3.62 -7.06
N LYS A 35 -3.78 2.78 -6.90
CA LYS A 35 -3.83 1.60 -6.04
C LYS A 35 -2.89 1.76 -4.84
N LEU A 36 -3.45 1.60 -3.65
CA LEU A 36 -2.68 1.42 -2.43
C LEU A 36 -2.17 -0.02 -2.38
N SER A 37 -0.89 -0.18 -2.70
CA SER A 37 -0.13 -1.44 -2.69
C SER A 37 0.78 -1.48 -1.46
N MET A 38 1.98 -2.04 -1.56
CA MET A 38 3.00 -2.06 -0.50
C MET A 38 4.40 -2.15 -1.09
N MET A 39 5.42 -1.62 -0.40
CA MET A 39 6.80 -1.64 -0.89
C MET A 39 7.37 -3.05 -1.08
N ALA A 40 6.91 -4.04 -0.30
CA ALA A 40 7.44 -5.41 -0.35
C ALA A 40 7.26 -6.10 -1.71
N VAL A 41 6.37 -5.61 -2.58
CA VAL A 41 6.21 -6.18 -3.94
C VAL A 41 7.48 -6.08 -4.76
N GLU A 42 8.38 -5.14 -4.46
CA GLU A 42 9.69 -4.97 -5.09
C GLU A 42 10.85 -5.55 -4.26
N GLU A 43 10.60 -6.04 -3.05
CA GLU A 43 11.66 -6.55 -2.18
C GLU A 43 12.17 -7.91 -2.67
N PRO A 44 13.49 -8.06 -2.94
CA PRO A 44 14.06 -9.34 -3.32
C PRO A 44 13.84 -10.39 -2.23
N GLY A 45 13.31 -11.54 -2.61
CA GLY A 45 13.06 -12.66 -1.70
C GLY A 45 11.79 -12.55 -0.83
N ALA A 46 11.05 -11.43 -0.90
CA ALA A 46 9.73 -11.35 -0.27
C ALA A 46 8.73 -12.22 -1.04
N ASP A 47 8.27 -13.32 -0.44
CA ASP A 47 7.34 -14.28 -1.08
C ASP A 47 6.22 -14.75 -0.14
N ASP A 48 5.93 -13.96 0.90
CA ASP A 48 4.77 -14.25 1.74
C ASP A 48 3.45 -14.10 0.93
N PHE A 49 2.39 -14.69 1.48
CA PHE A 49 1.08 -14.72 0.84
C PHE A 49 0.56 -13.33 0.44
N ILE A 50 0.75 -12.32 1.30
CA ILE A 50 0.25 -10.97 1.05
C ILE A 50 1.07 -10.30 -0.05
N THR A 51 2.39 -10.45 -0.03
CA THR A 51 3.27 -9.89 -1.06
C THR A 51 2.95 -10.48 -2.45
N ARG A 52 2.79 -11.80 -2.55
CA ARG A 52 2.36 -12.45 -3.81
C ARG A 52 1.01 -11.91 -4.29
N ARG A 53 0.05 -11.74 -3.37
CA ARG A 53 -1.27 -11.22 -3.72
C ARG A 53 -1.21 -9.78 -4.22
N GLN A 54 -0.44 -8.90 -3.58
CA GLN A 54 -0.31 -7.52 -4.04
C GLN A 54 0.37 -7.44 -5.41
N ARG A 55 1.35 -8.31 -5.71
CA ARG A 55 1.93 -8.41 -7.07
C ARG A 55 0.87 -8.78 -8.11
N GLN A 56 0.05 -9.80 -7.84
CA GLN A 56 -1.05 -10.21 -8.71
C GLN A 56 -2.07 -9.09 -8.92
N ASN A 57 -2.42 -8.35 -7.85
CA ASN A 57 -3.34 -7.23 -7.95
C ASN A 57 -2.76 -6.10 -8.83
N GLU A 58 -1.47 -5.76 -8.68
CA GLU A 58 -0.84 -4.77 -9.54
C GLU A 58 -0.76 -5.23 -11.00
N GLU A 59 -0.52 -6.52 -11.25
CA GLU A 59 -0.53 -7.11 -12.60
C GLU A 59 -1.92 -7.00 -13.24
N ALA A 60 -2.97 -7.42 -12.55
CA ALA A 60 -4.36 -7.30 -13.03
C ALA A 60 -4.73 -5.83 -13.36
N ILE A 61 -4.25 -4.87 -12.57
CA ILE A 61 -4.45 -3.44 -12.84
C ILE A 61 -3.71 -3.02 -14.12
N ARG A 62 -2.46 -3.46 -14.32
CA ARG A 62 -1.71 -3.16 -15.56
C ARG A 62 -2.41 -3.76 -16.78
N GLU A 63 -2.89 -4.99 -16.68
CA GLU A 63 -3.56 -5.71 -17.76
C GLU A 63 -4.95 -5.14 -18.10
N SER A 64 -5.60 -4.44 -17.17
CA SER A 64 -6.89 -3.79 -17.42
C SER A 64 -6.84 -2.70 -18.51
N GLY A 65 -5.65 -2.19 -18.84
CA GLY A 65 -5.46 -1.10 -19.79
C GLY A 65 -5.86 0.28 -19.28
N VAL A 66 -6.36 0.39 -18.05
CA VAL A 66 -6.63 1.67 -17.39
C VAL A 66 -5.30 2.33 -17.00
N PRO A 67 -5.06 3.62 -17.29
CA PRO A 67 -3.88 4.31 -16.79
C PRO A 67 -3.82 4.22 -15.25
N TRP A 68 -2.66 3.90 -14.69
CA TRP A 68 -2.55 3.51 -13.29
C TRP A 68 -1.45 4.25 -12.54
N THR A 69 -1.55 4.28 -11.21
CA THR A 69 -0.43 4.63 -10.32
C THR A 69 -0.44 3.72 -9.10
N PHE A 70 0.73 3.25 -8.67
CA PHE A 70 0.88 2.49 -7.42
C PHE A 70 1.45 3.37 -6.31
N VAL A 71 0.74 3.45 -5.19
CA VAL A 71 1.24 4.02 -3.93
C VAL A 71 1.66 2.86 -3.05
N ARG A 72 2.96 2.72 -2.81
CA ARG A 72 3.58 1.59 -2.11
C ARG A 72 4.16 2.10 -0.78
N PRO A 73 3.39 2.10 0.31
CA PRO A 73 3.91 2.47 1.62
C PRO A 73 4.80 1.37 2.22
N ARG A 74 5.67 1.79 3.14
CA ARG A 74 6.27 0.94 4.17
C ARG A 74 5.25 0.64 5.27
N THR A 75 5.65 -0.11 6.31
CA THR A 75 4.79 -0.37 7.48
C THR A 75 4.33 0.94 8.14
N PHE A 76 3.13 0.94 8.72
CA PHE A 76 2.54 2.14 9.28
C PHE A 76 3.02 2.40 10.71
N MET A 77 3.29 3.66 11.04
CA MET A 77 3.58 4.08 12.42
C MET A 77 2.45 3.68 13.38
N SER A 78 1.19 3.75 12.94
CA SER A 78 0.01 3.36 13.73
C SER A 78 -0.01 1.88 14.12
N ASN A 79 0.75 1.01 13.45
CA ASN A 79 0.84 -0.42 13.82
C ASN A 79 1.45 -0.62 15.23
N THR A 80 2.24 0.35 15.71
CA THR A 80 2.79 0.35 17.08
C THR A 80 1.72 0.41 18.17
N LEU A 81 0.50 0.88 17.85
CA LEU A 81 -0.63 0.84 18.79
C LEU A 81 -0.99 -0.60 19.22
N SER A 82 -0.63 -1.60 18.41
CA SER A 82 -0.77 -3.01 18.77
C SER A 82 0.08 -3.42 19.99
N TRP A 83 1.15 -2.67 20.30
CA TRP A 83 2.00 -2.91 21.46
C TRP A 83 1.42 -2.39 22.76
N ALA A 84 0.43 -1.49 22.69
CA ALA A 84 -0.09 -0.78 23.84
C ALA A 84 -0.57 -1.71 24.99
N PRO A 85 -1.22 -2.87 24.73
CA PRO A 85 -1.56 -3.84 25.79
C PRO A 85 -0.32 -4.44 26.49
N GLY A 86 0.74 -4.76 25.76
CA GLY A 86 1.97 -5.33 26.32
C GLY A 86 2.76 -4.31 27.15
N ILE A 87 2.79 -3.06 26.67
CA ILE A 87 3.39 -1.93 27.41
C ILE A 87 2.61 -1.71 28.71
N ARG A 88 1.28 -1.64 28.68
CA ARG A 88 0.45 -1.40 29.87
C ARG A 88 0.53 -2.54 30.90
N SER A 89 0.60 -3.79 30.45
CA SER A 89 0.55 -4.94 31.37
C SER A 89 1.91 -5.37 31.91
N ALA A 90 2.99 -5.19 31.14
CA ALA A 90 4.30 -5.73 31.47
C ALA A 90 5.48 -4.80 31.15
N GLY A 91 5.24 -3.60 30.61
CA GLY A 91 6.29 -2.65 30.26
C GLY A 91 7.21 -3.13 29.12
N VAL A 92 6.74 -4.04 28.26
CA VAL A 92 7.55 -4.62 27.19
C VAL A 92 6.90 -4.50 25.81
N VAL A 93 7.75 -4.29 24.80
CA VAL A 93 7.42 -4.49 23.39
C VAL A 93 7.94 -5.86 22.96
N ARG A 94 7.11 -6.64 22.28
CA ARG A 94 7.51 -7.91 21.65
C ARG A 94 7.38 -7.74 20.14
N ALA A 95 8.52 -7.62 19.48
CA ALA A 95 8.61 -7.45 18.04
C ALA A 95 9.47 -8.55 17.43
N LEU A 96 9.08 -9.03 16.26
CA LEU A 96 9.96 -9.82 15.42
C LEU A 96 11.05 -8.89 14.86
N TYR A 97 12.30 -9.36 14.87
CA TYR A 97 13.45 -8.60 14.34
C TYR A 97 13.62 -7.22 15.01
N GLY A 98 13.69 -7.20 16.35
CA GLY A 98 13.71 -5.95 17.12
C GLY A 98 14.85 -4.97 16.77
N ASP A 99 15.94 -5.46 16.17
CA ASP A 99 17.10 -4.68 15.74
C ASP A 99 17.10 -4.36 14.23
N ALA A 100 16.04 -4.74 13.48
CA ALA A 100 15.93 -4.42 12.07
C ALA A 100 15.33 -3.01 11.88
N PRO A 101 16.05 -2.07 11.25
CA PRO A 101 15.56 -0.71 11.07
C PRO A 101 14.48 -0.67 9.99
N VAL A 102 13.38 0.05 10.26
CA VAL A 102 12.28 0.23 9.31
C VAL A 102 11.86 1.70 9.27
N ALA A 103 11.85 2.28 8.08
CA ALA A 103 11.34 3.63 7.86
C ALA A 103 9.81 3.64 7.82
N CYS A 104 9.19 3.44 8.99
CA CYS A 104 7.75 3.43 9.17
C CYS A 104 7.13 4.75 8.70
N VAL A 105 5.97 4.71 8.05
CA VAL A 105 5.29 5.90 7.50
C VAL A 105 3.99 6.18 8.23
N ASP A 106 3.65 7.46 8.43
CA ASP A 106 2.33 7.83 8.95
C ASP A 106 1.27 7.60 7.86
N PRO A 107 0.14 6.92 8.15
CA PRO A 107 -0.95 6.76 7.18
C PRO A 107 -1.46 8.09 6.59
N ARG A 108 -1.32 9.22 7.30
CA ARG A 108 -1.68 10.55 6.81
C ARG A 108 -0.79 11.02 5.66
N ASP A 109 0.51 10.70 5.70
CA ASP A 109 1.44 11.03 4.62
C ASP A 109 1.16 10.16 3.39
N VAL A 110 0.82 8.89 3.60
CA VAL A 110 0.37 7.99 2.53
C VAL A 110 -0.91 8.52 1.87
N ALA A 111 -1.86 8.99 2.68
CA ALA A 111 -3.09 9.61 2.18
C ALA A 111 -2.80 10.90 1.40
N ALA A 112 -1.86 11.73 1.86
CA ALA A 112 -1.45 12.94 1.13
C ALA A 112 -0.87 12.60 -0.25
N VAL A 113 -0.01 11.58 -0.35
CA VAL A 113 0.51 11.08 -1.63
C VAL A 113 -0.62 10.55 -2.51
N ALA A 114 -1.53 9.75 -1.95
CA ALA A 114 -2.66 9.20 -2.69
C ALA A 114 -3.57 10.31 -3.26
N VAL A 115 -3.86 11.36 -2.48
CA VAL A 115 -4.64 12.52 -2.93
C VAL A 115 -3.90 13.27 -4.03
N ALA A 116 -2.61 13.56 -3.85
CA ALA A 116 -1.80 14.27 -4.83
C ALA A 116 -1.77 13.52 -6.18
N VAL A 117 -1.58 12.20 -6.13
CA VAL A 117 -1.56 11.35 -7.32
C VAL A 117 -2.93 11.25 -7.98
N LEU A 118 -4.00 11.07 -7.20
CA LEU A 118 -5.37 10.89 -7.71
C LEU A 118 -5.93 12.15 -8.37
N THR A 119 -5.50 13.32 -7.90
CA THR A 119 -6.02 14.63 -8.33
C THR A 119 -5.07 15.39 -9.25
N GLY A 120 -3.78 15.03 -9.25
CA GLY A 120 -2.74 15.59 -10.12
C GLY A 120 -2.71 14.95 -11.51
N ALA A 121 -1.80 15.44 -12.35
CA ALA A 121 -1.55 14.93 -13.70
C ALA A 121 -0.10 14.43 -13.84
N GLY A 122 0.14 13.47 -14.74
CA GLY A 122 1.50 12.98 -15.05
C GLY A 122 1.99 11.87 -14.11
N HIS A 123 1.09 11.24 -13.36
CA HIS A 123 1.38 10.13 -12.45
C HIS A 123 1.11 8.76 -13.08
N GLU A 124 0.54 8.73 -14.29
CA GLU A 124 0.21 7.51 -15.01
C GLU A 124 1.47 6.67 -15.30
N GLY A 125 1.38 5.37 -15.05
CA GLY A 125 2.49 4.42 -15.20
C GLY A 125 3.57 4.54 -14.12
N ARG A 126 3.33 5.27 -13.02
CA ARG A 126 4.30 5.45 -11.92
C ARG A 126 4.01 4.57 -10.72
N ALA A 127 5.07 4.19 -10.01
CA ALA A 127 4.98 3.56 -8.70
C ALA A 127 5.82 4.35 -7.71
N TYR A 128 5.21 4.78 -6.60
CA TYR A 128 5.84 5.60 -5.57
C TYR A 128 6.04 4.78 -4.31
N ALA A 129 7.30 4.58 -3.92
CA ALA A 129 7.63 4.10 -2.59
C ALA A 129 7.42 5.25 -1.58
N VAL A 130 6.73 4.98 -0.48
CA VAL A 130 6.41 5.97 0.56
C VAL A 130 6.89 5.46 1.91
N SER A 131 7.85 6.15 2.51
CA SER A 131 8.44 5.81 3.80
C SER A 131 8.38 7.00 4.77
N GLY A 132 8.66 6.73 6.04
CA GLY A 132 9.05 7.80 6.96
C GLY A 132 10.42 8.40 6.61
N PRO A 133 10.79 9.49 7.29
CA PRO A 133 12.05 10.18 7.05
C PRO A 133 13.28 9.43 7.58
N GLU A 134 13.09 8.52 8.54
CA GLU A 134 14.17 7.82 9.23
C GLU A 134 13.81 6.35 9.45
N ALA A 135 14.78 5.46 9.30
CA ALA A 135 14.63 4.05 9.61
C ALA A 135 15.09 3.78 11.04
N ILE A 136 14.14 3.45 11.91
CA ILE A 136 14.38 3.13 13.32
C ILE A 136 14.04 1.67 13.61
N THR A 137 14.70 1.10 14.59
CA THR A 137 14.46 -0.25 15.08
C THR A 137 13.29 -0.25 16.07
N ALA A 138 12.74 -1.42 16.41
CA ALA A 138 11.72 -1.49 17.46
C ALA A 138 12.29 -1.30 18.88
N ARG A 139 13.64 -1.32 19.01
CA ARG A 139 14.36 -1.07 20.25
C ARG A 139 14.46 0.42 20.57
N GLU A 140 14.59 1.26 19.55
CA GLU A 140 14.65 2.73 19.63
C GLU A 140 13.27 3.34 19.88
#